data_AF-A0A950HJX9-F1
#
_entry.id   AF-A0A950HJX9-F1
#
_cell.length_a   1.000
_cell.length_b   1.000
_cell.length_c   1.000
_cell.angle_alpha   90.00
_cell.angle_beta   90.00
_cell.angle_gamma   90.00
#
_symmetry.space_group_name_H-M   'P 1'
#
loop_
_entity.id
_entity.type
_entity.pdbx_description
1 polymer ?
#
loop_
_entity_poly.entity_id
_entity_poly.type
_entity_poly.pdbx_seq_one_letter_code
_entity_poly.pdbx_strand_id
1 'polypeptide(L)'
;MTVRSRPHVAFARPEDAIDALQRLYAEAIAALRDALDRYFDHAAPPSREERALFRYPELRVTYHPEGVTPTNRRAFAKFPTAGVYTTTITQPAA
;
A
#
# COMPACT_ATOMS: atom_id res chain seq x y z
N MET A 1 -6.65 6.42 17.67
CA MET A 1 -5.29 6.75 17.19
C MET A 1 -5.36 6.95 15.68
N THR A 2 -5.56 8.18 15.23
CA THR A 2 -5.76 8.48 13.79
C THR A 2 -4.42 8.46 13.10
N VAL A 3 -4.05 7.34 12.49
CA VAL A 3 -2.98 7.33 11.49
C VAL A 3 -3.47 8.23 10.37
N ARG A 4 -2.81 9.38 10.15
CA ARG A 4 -3.03 10.16 8.92
C ARG A 4 -2.57 9.27 7.76
N SER A 5 -3.49 8.51 7.17
CA SER A 5 -3.24 7.80 5.92
C SER A 5 -2.99 8.86 4.85
N ARG A 6 -1.93 8.66 4.07
CA ARG A 6 -1.69 9.48 2.88
C ARG A 6 -2.93 9.40 1.97
N PRO A 7 -3.26 10.46 1.21
CA PRO A 7 -4.32 10.38 0.22
C PRO A 7 -4.02 9.22 -0.75
N HIS A 8 -5.04 8.43 -1.06
CA HIS A 8 -4.94 7.36 -2.06
C HIS A 8 -4.95 7.97 -3.46
N VAL A 9 -4.16 7.41 -4.36
CA VAL A 9 -4.13 7.80 -5.77
C VAL A 9 -4.83 6.70 -6.56
N ALA A 10 -5.83 7.09 -7.36
CA ALA A 10 -6.49 6.16 -8.27
C ALA A 10 -5.70 6.06 -9.58
N PHE A 11 -5.55 4.84 -10.09
CA PHE A 11 -4.88 4.55 -11.35
C PHE A 11 -5.88 3.97 -12.34
N ALA A 12 -5.78 4.36 -13.61
CA ALA A 12 -6.67 3.87 -14.66
C ALA A 12 -6.32 2.44 -15.09
N ARG A 13 -5.05 2.04 -14.96
CA ARG A 13 -4.56 0.72 -15.35
C ARG A 13 -3.95 0.00 -14.14
N PRO A 14 -4.12 -1.33 -14.02
CA PRO A 14 -3.51 -2.11 -12.94
C PRO A 14 -1.99 -1.96 -12.88
N GLU A 15 -1.32 -1.88 -14.04
CA GLU A 15 0.14 -1.83 -14.15
C GLU A 15 0.69 -0.56 -13.48
N ASP A 16 0.04 0.58 -13.68
CA ASP A 16 0.43 1.85 -13.06
C ASP A 16 0.31 1.79 -11.53
N ALA A 17 -0.68 1.07 -11.01
CA ALA A 17 -0.84 0.85 -9.57
C ALA A 17 0.27 -0.05 -9.02
N ILE A 18 0.66 -1.10 -9.75
CA ILE A 18 1.77 -1.98 -9.39
C ILE A 18 3.10 -1.20 -9.38
N ASP A 19 3.38 -0.40 -10.40
CA ASP A 19 4.57 0.46 -10.46
C ASP A 19 4.64 1.41 -9.25
N ALA A 20 3.50 1.99 -8.87
CA ALA A 20 3.42 2.84 -7.69
C ALA A 20 3.67 2.07 -6.39
N LEU A 21 3.11 0.85 -6.24
CA LEU A 21 3.37 -0.01 -5.08
C LEU A 21 4.86 -0.38 -4.99
N GLN A 22 5.49 -0.73 -6.10
CA GLN A 22 6.92 -1.04 -6.17
C GLN A 22 7.78 0.15 -5.74
N ARG A 23 7.50 1.34 -6.27
CA ARG A 23 8.22 2.55 -5.88
C ARG A 23 8.06 2.87 -4.39
N LEU A 24 6.83 2.85 -3.86
CA LEU A 24 6.57 3.12 -2.44
C LEU A 24 7.24 2.08 -1.53
N TYR A 25 7.25 0.82 -1.94
CA TYR A 25 7.92 -0.26 -1.21
C TYR A 25 9.45 -0.07 -1.19
N ALA A 26 10.05 0.29 -2.33
CA ALA A 26 11.47 0.58 -2.43
C ALA A 26 11.88 1.80 -1.58
N GLU A 27 11.09 2.88 -1.61
CA GLU A 27 11.27 4.06 -0.76
C GLU A 27 11.21 3.70 0.73
N ALA A 28 10.27 2.85 1.13
CA ALA A 28 10.14 2.39 2.52
C ALA A 28 11.35 1.55 2.97
N ILE A 29 11.85 0.66 2.12
CA ILE A 29 13.06 -0.14 2.40
C ILE A 29 14.28 0.77 2.54
N ALA A 30 14.47 1.70 1.61
CA ALA A 30 15.60 2.62 1.63
C ALA A 30 15.61 3.45 2.93
N ALA A 31 14.47 4.07 3.27
CA ALA A 31 14.34 4.85 4.49
C ALA A 31 14.60 4.04 5.77
N LEU A 32 14.22 2.76 5.80
CA LEU A 32 14.52 1.88 6.92
C LEU A 32 16.02 1.58 7.03
N ARG A 33 16.67 1.28 5.90
CA ARG A 33 18.11 0.99 5.85
C ARG A 33 18.92 2.20 6.31
N ASP A 34 18.63 3.38 5.77
CA ASP A 34 19.30 4.62 6.15
C ASP A 34 19.16 4.91 7.67
N ALA A 35 17.96 4.66 8.22
CA ALA A 35 17.72 4.83 9.66
C ALA A 35 18.48 3.81 10.52
N LEU A 36 18.63 2.57 10.05
CA LEU A 36 19.41 1.54 10.74
C LEU A 36 20.90 1.85 10.70
N ASP A 37 21.43 2.22 9.53
CA ASP A 37 22.84 2.57 9.36
C ASP A 37 23.23 3.73 10.30
N ARG A 38 22.44 4.81 10.31
CA ARG A 38 22.62 5.92 11.24
C ARG A 38 22.55 5.49 12.71
N TYR A 39 21.65 4.57 13.05
CA TYR A 39 21.54 4.08 14.41
C TYR A 39 22.76 3.25 14.81
N PHE A 40 23.29 2.43 13.91
CA PHE A 40 24.49 1.64 14.19
C PHE A 40 25.74 2.51 14.34
N ASP A 41 25.91 3.54 13.51
CA ASP A 41 27.10 4.38 13.53
C ASP A 41 27.08 5.41 14.67
N HIS A 42 25.89 5.91 15.04
CA HIS A 42 25.77 7.09 15.90
C HIS A 42 24.82 6.90 17.09
N ALA A 43 24.26 5.70 17.29
CA ALA A 43 23.22 5.42 18.29
C ALA A 43 22.02 6.38 18.22
N ALA A 44 21.79 7.00 17.06
CA ALA A 44 20.77 8.02 16.86
C ALA A 44 19.48 7.38 16.32
N PRO A 45 18.40 7.24 17.12
CA PRO A 45 17.18 6.57 16.67
C PRO A 45 16.40 7.43 15.64
N PRO A 46 15.52 6.82 14.83
CA PRO A 46 14.68 7.58 13.91
C PRO A 46 13.63 8.42 14.65
N SER A 47 13.37 9.60 14.13
CA SER A 47 12.27 10.49 14.52
C SER A 47 10.91 9.85 14.21
N ARG A 48 9.83 10.50 14.66
CA ARG A 48 8.47 10.06 14.34
C ARG A 48 8.16 10.23 12.85
N GLU A 49 8.65 11.28 12.21
CA GLU A 49 8.48 11.47 10.77
C GLU A 49 9.19 10.38 9.97
N GLU A 50 10.44 10.06 10.31
CA GLU A 50 11.21 9.00 9.63
C GLU A 50 10.54 7.64 9.79
N ARG A 51 10.03 7.31 10.99
CA ARG A 51 9.23 6.09 11.22
C ARG A 51 7.96 5.99 10.39
N ALA A 52 7.44 7.10 9.89
CA ALA A 52 6.31 7.08 8.99
C ALA A 52 6.70 6.73 7.54
N LEU A 53 7.98 6.84 7.17
CA LEU A 53 8.48 6.59 5.81
C LEU A 53 8.65 5.11 5.50
N PHE A 54 9.03 4.28 6.47
CA PHE A 54 9.27 2.85 6.26
C PHE A 54 8.06 1.94 6.55
N ARG A 55 6.87 2.34 6.08
CA ARG A 55 5.64 1.55 6.17
C ARG A 55 5.35 0.83 4.86
N TYR A 56 4.68 -0.32 4.93
CA TYR A 56 4.19 -0.99 3.71
C TYR A 56 3.19 -0.10 2.95
N PRO A 57 3.23 -0.09 1.61
CA PRO A 57 2.20 0.56 0.82
C PRO A 57 0.85 -0.16 0.97
N GLU A 58 -0.24 0.60 0.85
CA GLU A 58 -1.61 0.08 0.88
C GLU A 58 -2.15 -0.02 -0.55
N LEU A 59 -2.70 -1.17 -0.91
CA LEU A 59 -3.54 -1.33 -2.09
C LEU A 59 -5.00 -1.17 -1.67
N ARG A 60 -5.72 -0.30 -2.39
CA ARG A 60 -7.15 -0.07 -2.21
C ARG A 60 -7.89 -0.32 -3.51
N VAL A 61 -8.92 -1.16 -3.45
CA VAL A 61 -9.88 -1.37 -4.54
C VAL A 61 -11.25 -0.88 -4.08
N THR A 62 -11.83 0.03 -4.87
CA THR A 62 -13.16 0.58 -4.60
C THR A 62 -14.14 -0.04 -5.60
N TYR A 63 -15.12 -0.77 -5.10
CA TYR A 63 -16.15 -1.43 -5.91
C TYR A 63 -17.51 -0.79 -5.67
N HIS A 64 -17.98 -0.02 -6.64
CA HIS A 64 -19.30 0.60 -6.66
C HIS A 64 -20.00 0.21 -7.97
N PRO A 65 -20.67 -0.95 -8.02
CA PRO A 65 -21.39 -1.36 -9.22
C PRO A 65 -22.64 -0.50 -9.41
N GLU A 66 -22.96 -0.22 -10.67
CA GLU A 66 -24.27 0.30 -11.07
C GLU A 66 -25.18 -0.88 -11.45
N GLY A 67 -26.37 -0.96 -10.84
CA GLY A 67 -27.35 -2.02 -11.13
C GLY A 67 -27.12 -3.34 -10.38
N VAL A 68 -27.73 -4.42 -10.88
CA VAL A 68 -27.69 -5.74 -10.24
C VAL A 68 -26.33 -6.40 -10.49
N THR A 69 -25.66 -6.83 -9.42
CA THR A 69 -24.38 -7.56 -9.52
C THR A 69 -24.59 -8.87 -10.30
N PRO A 70 -23.87 -9.07 -11.43
CA PRO A 70 -24.04 -10.27 -12.24
C PRO A 70 -23.60 -11.54 -11.49
N THR A 71 -24.37 -12.62 -11.66
CA THR A 71 -24.01 -13.93 -11.11
C THR A 71 -22.81 -14.51 -11.86
N ASN A 72 -21.75 -14.86 -11.12
CA ASN A 72 -20.49 -15.35 -11.68
C ASN A 72 -20.11 -16.70 -11.06
N ARG A 73 -19.69 -17.67 -11.88
CA ARG A 73 -19.24 -19.01 -11.45
C ARG A 73 -17.79 -19.08 -10.95
N ARG A 74 -17.00 -18.01 -11.04
CA ARG A 74 -15.59 -17.99 -10.58
C ARG A 74 -15.46 -18.34 -9.11
N ALA A 75 -14.40 -19.04 -8.70
CA ALA A 75 -14.17 -19.29 -7.28
C ALA A 75 -13.62 -18.05 -6.53
N PHE A 76 -12.90 -17.17 -7.23
CA PHE A 76 -12.18 -16.03 -6.66
C PHE A 76 -12.36 -14.74 -7.48
N ALA A 77 -11.74 -13.64 -7.04
CA ALA A 77 -11.81 -12.31 -7.65
C ALA A 77 -13.26 -11.81 -7.81
N LYS A 78 -14.01 -11.91 -6.70
CA LYS A 78 -15.40 -11.48 -6.59
C LYS A 78 -15.53 -10.46 -5.48
N PHE A 79 -16.42 -9.50 -5.70
CA PHE A 79 -16.88 -8.59 -4.66
C PHE A 79 -18.27 -9.01 -4.20
N PRO A 80 -18.43 -9.54 -2.97
CA PRO A 80 -19.73 -9.96 -2.46
C PRO A 80 -20.67 -8.76 -2.19
N THR A 81 -20.09 -7.61 -1.84
CA THR A 81 -20.82 -6.37 -1.55
C THR A 81 -20.10 -5.17 -2.14
N ALA A 82 -20.85 -4.09 -2.43
CA ALA A 82 -20.26 -2.80 -2.76
C ALA A 82 -19.46 -2.27 -1.58
N GLY A 83 -18.30 -1.64 -1.83
CA GLY A 83 -17.47 -1.10 -0.76
C GLY A 83 -16.00 -0.92 -1.14
N VAL A 84 -15.20 -0.67 -0.11
CA VAL A 84 -13.76 -0.45 -0.21
C VAL A 84 -13.03 -1.65 0.40
N TYR A 85 -12.13 -2.23 -0.38
CA TYR A 85 -11.30 -3.37 0.00
C TYR A 85 -9.85 -2.90 0.06
N THR A 86 -9.20 -3.03 1.21
CA THR A 86 -7.82 -2.57 1.41
C THR A 86 -6.94 -3.67 1.98
N THR A 87 -5.69 -3.68 1.59
CA THR A 87 -4.66 -4.51 2.23
C THR A 87 -3.29 -3.85 2.07
N THR A 88 -2.39 -4.08 3.02
CA THR A 88 -0.98 -3.68 2.87
C THR A 88 -0.22 -4.69 2.03
N ILE A 89 0.68 -4.21 1.18
CA ILE A 89 1.44 -5.04 0.24
C ILE A 89 2.92 -5.05 0.62
N THR A 90 3.53 -6.24 0.56
CA THR A 90 4.98 -6.45 0.61
C THR A 90 5.42 -7.15 -0.68
N GLN A 91 6.66 -6.93 -1.10
CA GLN A 91 7.26 -7.56 -2.29
C GLN A 91 6.43 -7.46 -3.58
N PRO A 92 6.00 -6.25 -4.01
CA PRO A 92 5.16 -6.06 -5.21
C PRO A 92 5.84 -6.37 -6.56
N ALA A 93 7.11 -6.78 -6.57
CA ALA A 93 7.86 -7.16 -7.77
C ALA A 93 8.17 -8.67 -7.84
N ALA A 94 7.65 -9.46 -6.90
CA ALA A 94 7.85 -10.90 -6.84
C ALA A 94 7.01 -11.67 -7.88
#